data_AF-A0A933WWC8-F1
#
_entry.id   AF-A0A933WWC8-F1
#
_cell.length_a   1.000
_cell.length_b   1.000
_cell.length_c   1.000
_cell.angle_alpha   90.00
_cell.angle_beta   90.00
_cell.angle_gamma   90.00
#
_symmetry.space_group_name_H-M   'P 1'
#
loop_
_entity.id
_entity.type
_entity.pdbx_description
1 polymer ?
#
loop_
_entity_poly.entity_id
_entity_poly.type
_entity_poly.pdbx_seq_one_letter_code
_entity_poly.pdbx_strand_id
1 'polypeptide(L)' 'MTGDCAAACPTQAIVVRDRGGGTAEWQLDYGLCVFCGRCVEACPENAIVATGAFELAGRERGDLIATHIVGSAARG' A
#
# COMPACT_ATOMS: atom_id res chain seq x y z
N MET A 1 -8.42 -2.11 -9.40
CA MET A 1 -7.61 -1.23 -8.53
C MET A 1 -8.55 -0.18 -7.99
N THR A 2 -9.48 -0.60 -7.13
CA THR A 2 -10.56 0.28 -6.60
C THR A 2 -10.09 1.15 -5.43
N GLY A 3 -8.94 0.85 -4.83
CA GLY A 3 -8.37 1.64 -3.74
C GLY A 3 -9.06 1.42 -2.39
N ASP A 4 -9.87 0.36 -2.25
CA ASP A 4 -10.65 0.06 -1.04
C ASP A 4 -9.78 -0.10 0.20
N CYS A 5 -8.58 -0.66 0.04
CA CYS A 5 -7.58 -0.77 1.12
C CYS A 5 -7.07 0.60 1.61
N ALA A 6 -7.04 1.62 0.75
CA ALA A 6 -6.67 2.98 1.13
C ALA A 6 -7.81 3.62 1.94
N ALA A 7 -9.06 3.43 1.50
CA ALA A 7 -10.25 3.88 2.23
C ALA A 7 -10.40 3.19 3.60
N ALA A 8 -10.02 1.91 3.71
CA ALA A 8 -10.06 1.15 4.95
C ALA A 8 -8.96 1.55 5.96
N CYS A 9 -7.93 2.30 5.54
CA CYS A 9 -6.79 2.64 6.39
C CYS A 9 -7.16 3.72 7.42
N PRO A 10 -7.19 3.42 8.73
CA PRO A 10 -7.65 4.37 9.75
C PRO A 10 -6.70 5.56 9.95
N THR A 11 -5.43 5.41 9.58
CA THR A 11 -4.40 6.45 9.72
C THR A 11 -4.04 7.10 8.38
N GLN A 12 -4.74 6.72 7.30
CA GLN A 12 -4.46 7.22 5.95
C GLN A 12 -3.01 6.96 5.49
N ALA A 13 -2.38 5.91 6.00
CA ALA A 13 -1.01 5.52 5.66
C ALA A 13 -0.85 5.02 4.21
N ILE A 14 -1.95 4.72 3.53
CA ILE A 14 -1.94 4.23 2.15
C ILE A 14 -2.51 5.32 1.23
N VAL A 15 -1.79 5.60 0.14
CA VAL A 15 -2.26 6.48 -0.93
C VAL A 15 -2.14 5.74 -2.26
N VAL A 16 -3.23 5.74 -3.03
CA VAL A 16 -3.29 5.19 -4.39
C VAL A 16 -3.59 6.32 -5.35
N ARG A 17 -2.76 6.49 -6.38
CA ARG A 17 -2.95 7.50 -7.42
C ARG A 17 -3.03 6.83 -8.78
N ASP A 18 -4.10 7.06 -9.52
CA ASP A 18 -4.21 6.62 -10.92
C ASP A 18 -3.19 7.40 -11.76
N ARG A 19 -2.36 6.69 -12.53
CA ARG A 19 -1.39 7.27 -13.47
C ARG A 19 -1.87 7.22 -14.92
N GLY A 20 -3.08 6.70 -15.16
CA GLY A 20 -3.63 6.48 -16.49
C GLY A 20 -3.04 5.23 -17.15
N GLY A 21 -3.60 4.85 -18.29
CA GLY A 21 -3.13 3.70 -19.07
C GLY A 21 -3.20 2.35 -18.33
N GLY A 22 -4.07 2.25 -17.31
CA GLY A 22 -4.15 1.05 -16.46
C GLY A 22 -3.02 0.91 -15.45
N THR A 23 -2.31 2.00 -15.14
CA THR A 23 -1.24 2.02 -14.12
C THR A 23 -1.64 2.85 -12.92
N ALA A 24 -1.19 2.43 -11.73
CA ALA A 24 -1.40 3.16 -10.49
C ALA A 24 -0.10 3.25 -9.69
N GLU A 25 0.08 4.38 -9.02
CA GLU A 25 1.08 4.56 -7.97
C GLU A 25 0.49 4.17 -6.62
N TRP A 26 1.19 3.30 -5.92
CA TRP A 26 0.87 2.88 -4.57
C TRP A 26 1.95 3.37 -3.63
N GLN A 27 1.52 4.03 -2.57
CA GLN A 27 2.40 4.51 -1.51
C GLN A 27 1.90 3.96 -0.17
N LEU A 28 2.80 3.39 0.61
CA LEU A 28 2.56 2.98 1.99
C LEU A 28 3.57 3.66 2.91
N ASP A 29 3.04 4.32 3.93
CA ASP A 29 3.80 5.01 4.96
C ASP A 29 3.85 4.20 6.25
N TYR A 30 4.96 3.48 6.46
CA TYR A 30 5.20 2.70 7.68
C TYR A 30 5.31 3.57 8.94
N GLY A 31 5.60 4.86 8.80
CA GLY A 31 5.61 5.81 9.93
C GLY A 31 4.21 6.17 10.42
N LEU A 32 3.18 5.96 9.60
CA LEU A 32 1.77 6.18 9.96
C LEU A 32 0.99 4.87 10.17
N CYS A 33 1.50 3.76 9.64
CA CYS A 33 0.85 2.46 9.75
C CYS A 33 0.84 1.95 11.19
N VAL A 34 -0.33 1.52 11.67
CA VAL A 34 -0.50 0.89 12.99
C VAL A 34 -0.62 -0.63 12.91
N PHE A 35 -0.30 -1.21 11.75
CA PHE A 35 -0.26 -2.66 11.50
C PHE A 35 -1.57 -3.41 11.86
N CYS A 36 -2.72 -2.76 11.68
CA CYS A 36 -4.02 -3.30 12.09
C CYS A 36 -4.64 -4.36 11.14
N GLY A 37 -4.06 -4.60 9.96
CA GLY A 37 -4.54 -5.61 9.01
C GLY A 37 -5.79 -5.25 8.17
N ARG A 38 -6.53 -4.18 8.50
CA ARG A 38 -7.77 -3.80 7.80
C ARG A 38 -7.63 -3.62 6.29
N CYS A 39 -6.50 -3.08 5.84
CA CYS A 39 -6.22 -2.89 4.42
C CYS A 39 -6.10 -4.22 3.66
N VAL A 40 -5.58 -5.28 4.32
CA VAL A 40 -5.48 -6.62 3.75
C VAL A 40 -6.87 -7.25 3.62
N GLU A 41 -7.70 -7.12 4.66
CA GLU A 41 -9.08 -7.63 4.64
C GLU A 41 -9.96 -6.93 3.60
N ALA A 42 -9.78 -5.61 3.44
CA ALA A 42 -10.59 -4.80 2.55
C ALA A 42 -10.14 -4.86 1.08
N CYS A 43 -9.00 -5.46 0.75
CA CYS A 43 -8.45 -5.43 -0.61
C CYS A 43 -9.03 -6.57 -1.47
N PRO A 44 -9.95 -6.29 -2.41
CA PRO A 44 -10.58 -7.34 -3.21
C PRO A 44 -9.60 -7.98 -4.20
N GLU A 45 -8.55 -7.24 -4.61
CA GLU A 45 -7.57 -7.74 -5.57
C GLU A 45 -6.35 -8.40 -4.93
N ASN A 46 -6.30 -8.52 -3.60
CA ASN A 46 -5.12 -8.98 -2.85
C ASN A 46 -3.83 -8.22 -3.23
N ALA A 47 -3.94 -6.93 -3.58
CA ALA A 47 -2.81 -6.09 -3.95
C ALA A 47 -1.88 -5.74 -2.77
N ILE A 48 -2.36 -5.95 -1.53
CA ILE A 48 -1.60 -5.76 -0.30
C ILE A 48 -1.68 -7.02 0.55
N VAL A 49 -0.53 -7.48 1.04
CA VAL A 49 -0.39 -8.71 1.83
C VAL A 49 0.46 -8.40 3.06
N ALA A 50 0.00 -8.84 4.23
CA ALA A 50 0.84 -8.82 5.43
C ALA A 50 1.88 -9.94 5.35
N THR A 51 3.15 -9.59 5.53
CA THR A 51 4.25 -10.55 5.56
C THR A 51 4.83 -10.66 6.96
N GLY A 52 5.79 -11.57 7.15
CA GLY A 52 6.59 -11.65 8.37
C GLY A 52 7.78 -10.68 8.41
N ALA A 53 7.87 -9.71 7.48
CA ALA A 53 8.96 -8.74 7.50
C ALA A 53 8.76 -7.73 8.64
N PHE A 54 9.71 -7.68 9.57
CA PHE A 54 9.66 -6.80 10.75
C PHE A 54 10.85 -5.83 10.85
N GLU A 55 11.89 -6.01 10.05
CA GLU A 55 13.11 -5.19 10.05
C GLU A 55 12.90 -3.89 9.23
N LEU A 56 12.01 -3.02 9.71
CA LEU A 56 11.63 -1.77 9.03
C LEU A 56 12.31 -0.52 9.60
N ALA A 57 13.35 -0.68 10.42
CA ALA A 57 14.00 0.44 11.08
C ALA A 57 14.70 1.36 10.06
N GLY A 58 14.20 2.59 9.95
CA GLY A 58 14.79 3.68 9.17
C GLY A 58 15.52 4.70 10.03
N ARG A 59 16.40 5.50 9.42
CA ARG A 59 17.08 6.64 10.06
C ARG A 59 16.44 7.96 9.67
N GLU A 60 15.80 8.00 8.51
CA GLU A 60 15.13 9.15 7.94
C GLU A 60 13.66 8.85 7.68
N ARG A 61 12.84 9.90 7.56
CA ARG A 61 11.40 9.76 7.30
C ARG A 61 11.10 9.03 5.99
N GLY A 62 11.97 9.24 4.98
CA GLY A 62 11.84 8.63 3.66
C GLY A 62 12.04 7.12 3.66
N ASP A 63 12.85 6.59 4.59
CA ASP A 63 13.10 5.14 4.71
C ASP A 63 11.82 4.36 5.04
N LEU A 64 10.83 5.03 5.64
CA LEU A 64 9.55 4.45 6.02
C LEU A 64 8.47 4.60 4.95
N ILE A 65 8.79 5.13 3.77
CA ILE A 65 7.83 5.36 2.69
C ILE A 65 8.14 4.41 1.53
N ALA A 66 7.31 3.36 1.36
CA ALA A 66 7.39 2.48 0.20
C ALA A 66 6.54 3.01 -0.95
N THR A 67 7.09 3.05 -2.16
CA THR A 67 6.36 3.48 -3.37
C THR A 67 6.53 2.46 -4.49
N HIS A 68 5.42 2.06 -5.11
CA HIS A 68 5.39 1.09 -6.20
C HIS A 68 4.51 1.58 -7.34
N ILE A 69 4.95 1.36 -8.59
CA ILE A 69 4.11 1.57 -9.78
C ILE A 69 3.61 0.21 -10.23
N VAL A 70 2.29 0.04 -10.22
CA VAL A 70 1.64 -1.22 -10.56
C VAL A 70 0.81 -1.03 -11.83
N GLY A 71 1.03 -1.87 -12.84
CA GLY A 71 0.24 -1.90 -14.06
C GLY A 71 -0.82 -3.00 -14.06
N SER A 72 -1.85 -2.88 -14.90
CA SER A 72 -2.90 -3.89 -15.05
C SER A 72 -2.43 -5.23 -15.64
N ALA A 73 -1.16 -5.35 -16.05
CA ALA A 73 -0.60 -6.50 -16.75
C ALA A 73 -0.17 -7.67 -15.84
N ALA A 74 -0.31 -7.58 -14.52
CA ALA A 74 0.12 -8.61 -13.58
C ALA A 74 -0.95 -9.68 -13.25
N ARG A 75 -2.03 -9.79 -14.05
CA ARG A 75 -3.04 -10.85 -13.92
C ARG A 75 -2.97 -11.77 -15.14
N GLY A 76 -1.98 -12.66 -15.13
CA GLY A 76 -1.94 -13.87 -15.94
C GLY A 76 -2.25 -15.07 -15.07
#